data_AF-A0A962RXE8-F1
#
_entry.id   AF-A0A962RXE8-F1
#
_cell.length_a   1.000
_cell.length_b   1.000
_cell.length_c   1.000
_cell.angle_alpha   90.00
_cell.angle_beta   90.00
_cell.angle_gamma   90.00
#
_symmetry.space_group_name_H-M   'P 1'
#
loop_
_entity.id
_entity.type
_entity.pdbx_description
1 polymer ?
#
loop_
_entity_poly.entity_id
_entity_poly.type
_entity_poly.pdbx_seq_one_letter_code
_entity_poly.pdbx_strand_id
1 'polypeptide(L)'
;MAEHRLSCCITFDFDGMSSWIGTLKTRNPSMVSRGQFGAVAVPRLLDLLAARGIEASFAVPGHTAYAYPHLVERIAAAGHELVHHGWVHENPASFDPDGELRVLERGLEALERVAGVRPRGYRSPAWDLSERSVELLVEHGFHYDSSCMGHDFRPYYLRSGDTWTVDDPFRFGVTTSLVEMPVTWMLDDFPPAEFVLGMNTGLQAPSLIEENWRADFDYAWRDQPGGVYILTLHPQTIARGRYFLMLERLLDYFAGHDGVVFESMGRYVERWRAANPLEAWKAANPDLTGEHAIE
;
A
#
# COMPACT_ATOMS: atom_id res chain seq x y z
N MET A 1 -4.27 -7.66 -29.80
CA MET A 1 -4.18 -7.59 -28.33
C MET A 1 -4.21 -6.12 -27.99
N ALA A 2 -5.13 -5.68 -27.12
CA ALA A 2 -5.16 -4.27 -26.71
C ALA A 2 -3.80 -3.91 -26.09
N GLU A 3 -3.28 -2.74 -26.43
CA GLU A 3 -2.03 -2.23 -25.87
C GLU A 3 -2.23 -2.02 -24.36
N HIS A 4 -1.31 -2.55 -23.53
CA HIS A 4 -1.36 -2.36 -22.09
C HIS A 4 -1.18 -0.88 -21.77
N ARG A 5 -2.25 -0.25 -21.28
CA ARG A 5 -2.36 1.20 -21.11
C ARG A 5 -2.24 1.64 -19.65
N LEU A 6 -2.88 0.95 -18.71
CA LEU A 6 -2.82 1.29 -17.29
C LEU A 6 -2.85 0.02 -16.44
N SER A 7 -2.01 -0.02 -15.40
CA SER A 7 -2.06 -1.08 -14.40
C SER A 7 -2.90 -0.66 -13.20
N CYS A 8 -3.94 -1.43 -12.89
CA CYS A 8 -4.75 -1.24 -11.69
C CYS A 8 -4.29 -2.21 -10.59
N CYS A 9 -3.56 -1.69 -9.60
CA CYS A 9 -3.16 -2.44 -8.42
C CYS A 9 -4.25 -2.30 -7.36
N ILE A 10 -5.05 -3.36 -7.16
CA ILE A 10 -6.01 -3.40 -6.06
C ILE A 10 -5.28 -3.94 -4.84
N THR A 11 -5.17 -3.12 -3.79
CA THR A 11 -4.38 -3.46 -2.60
C THR A 11 -5.25 -3.47 -1.36
N PHE A 12 -4.93 -4.39 -0.45
CA PHE A 12 -5.67 -4.58 0.79
C PHE A 12 -4.74 -4.52 2.00
N ASP A 13 -4.84 -3.48 2.80
CA ASP A 13 -4.15 -3.38 4.09
C ASP A 13 -4.99 -4.15 5.12
N PHE A 14 -4.60 -5.39 5.37
CA PHE A 14 -5.28 -6.30 6.28
C PHE A 14 -4.89 -5.99 7.73
N ASP A 15 -5.17 -4.77 8.20
CA ASP A 15 -4.80 -4.38 9.57
C ASP A 15 -5.50 -5.26 10.61
N GLY A 16 -6.77 -5.59 10.36
CA GLY A 16 -7.60 -6.30 11.32
C GLY A 16 -7.61 -5.61 12.69
N MET A 17 -7.27 -6.34 13.74
CA MET A 17 -7.20 -5.78 15.11
C MET A 17 -5.97 -4.89 15.33
N SER A 18 -4.95 -5.02 14.47
CA SER A 18 -3.64 -4.42 14.70
C SER A 18 -3.72 -2.89 14.67
N SER A 19 -4.43 -2.26 13.73
CA SER A 19 -4.57 -0.79 13.71
C SER A 19 -5.28 -0.23 14.95
N TRP A 20 -6.24 -0.96 15.52
CA TRP A 20 -6.88 -0.57 16.78
C TRP A 20 -5.90 -0.64 17.97
N ILE A 21 -4.97 -1.61 17.96
CA ILE A 21 -4.02 -1.88 19.04
C ILE A 21 -2.75 -1.02 18.91
N GLY A 22 -2.10 -1.00 17.75
CA GLY A 22 -0.83 -0.31 17.50
C GLY A 22 -1.02 1.20 17.28
N THR A 23 -1.77 1.58 16.25
CA THR A 23 -2.00 3.00 15.91
C THR A 23 -2.88 3.69 16.94
N LEU A 24 -4.07 3.14 17.18
CA LEU A 24 -5.06 3.80 18.05
C LEU A 24 -4.85 3.52 19.54
N LYS A 25 -3.94 2.59 19.89
CA LYS A 25 -3.56 2.27 21.28
C LYS A 25 -4.76 2.01 22.18
N THR A 26 -5.85 1.46 21.62
CA THR A 26 -7.09 1.26 22.36
C THR A 26 -7.04 0.00 23.21
N ARG A 27 -7.72 0.05 24.35
CA ARG A 27 -8.04 -1.14 25.16
C ARG A 27 -9.52 -1.48 25.14
N ASN A 28 -10.31 -0.76 24.33
CA ASN A 28 -11.75 -0.94 24.26
C ASN A 28 -12.09 -2.18 23.41
N PRO A 29 -12.69 -3.24 23.99
CA PRO A 29 -13.01 -4.46 23.25
C PRO A 29 -13.96 -4.21 22.07
N SER A 30 -14.87 -3.22 22.19
CA SER A 30 -15.77 -2.85 21.11
C SER A 30 -15.01 -2.30 19.90
N MET A 31 -14.00 -1.45 20.11
CA MET A 31 -13.15 -0.95 19.02
C MET A 31 -12.33 -2.07 18.39
N VAL A 32 -11.69 -2.92 19.21
CA VAL A 32 -10.92 -4.08 18.71
C VAL A 32 -11.79 -5.05 17.91
N SER A 33 -13.05 -5.25 18.31
CA SER A 33 -13.99 -6.12 17.59
C SER A 33 -14.28 -5.67 16.15
N ARG A 34 -14.10 -4.39 15.82
CA ARG A 34 -14.25 -3.89 14.45
C ARG A 34 -13.22 -4.51 13.51
N GLY A 35 -11.98 -4.65 13.98
CA GLY A 35 -10.91 -5.33 13.27
C GLY A 35 -11.15 -6.83 13.08
N GLN A 36 -11.90 -7.47 13.99
CA GLN A 36 -12.24 -8.89 13.86
C GLN A 36 -13.16 -9.18 12.67
N PHE A 37 -13.83 -8.16 12.12
CA PHE A 37 -14.61 -8.29 10.89
C PHE A 37 -13.75 -8.73 9.70
N GLY A 38 -12.42 -8.60 9.77
CA GLY A 38 -11.48 -9.18 8.82
C GLY A 38 -11.74 -10.66 8.50
N ALA A 39 -12.17 -11.44 9.50
CA ALA A 39 -12.50 -12.86 9.33
C ALA A 39 -13.72 -13.11 8.42
N VAL A 40 -14.63 -12.14 8.32
CA VAL A 40 -15.78 -12.16 7.42
C VAL A 40 -15.43 -11.51 6.08
N ALA A 41 -14.61 -10.47 6.11
CA ALA A 41 -14.25 -9.66 4.96
C ALA A 41 -13.35 -10.40 3.97
N VAL A 42 -12.26 -11.02 4.44
CA VAL A 42 -11.27 -11.65 3.56
C VAL A 42 -11.89 -12.71 2.66
N PRO A 43 -12.72 -13.66 3.13
CA PRO A 43 -13.39 -14.61 2.24
C PRO A 43 -14.23 -13.93 1.14
N ARG A 44 -14.96 -12.85 1.47
CA ARG A 44 -15.78 -12.12 0.48
C ARG A 44 -14.91 -11.47 -0.60
N LEU A 45 -13.77 -10.90 -0.20
CA LEU A 45 -12.83 -10.27 -1.12
C LEU A 45 -12.18 -11.32 -2.02
N LEU A 46 -11.77 -12.47 -1.48
CA LEU A 46 -11.22 -13.56 -2.29
C LEU A 46 -12.24 -14.06 -3.33
N ASP A 47 -13.51 -14.24 -2.93
CA ASP A 47 -14.57 -14.65 -3.86
C ASP A 47 -14.81 -13.58 -4.95
N LEU A 48 -14.80 -12.29 -4.57
CA LEU A 48 -14.95 -11.15 -5.48
C LEU A 48 -13.82 -11.09 -6.53
N LEU A 49 -12.57 -11.21 -6.08
CA LEU A 49 -11.38 -11.14 -6.92
C LEU A 49 -11.31 -12.35 -7.85
N ALA A 50 -11.60 -13.55 -7.34
CA ALA A 50 -11.63 -14.78 -8.13
C ALA A 50 -12.70 -14.72 -9.23
N ALA A 51 -13.89 -14.21 -8.93
CA ALA A 51 -14.97 -14.05 -9.92
C ALA A 51 -14.60 -13.11 -11.07
N ARG A 52 -13.64 -12.20 -10.87
CA ARG A 52 -13.16 -11.24 -11.86
C ARG A 52 -11.78 -11.56 -12.43
N GLY A 53 -11.12 -12.63 -11.96
CA GLY A 53 -9.75 -12.96 -12.34
C GLY A 53 -8.74 -11.87 -11.97
N ILE A 54 -8.98 -11.14 -10.87
CA ILE A 54 -8.14 -10.03 -10.42
C ILE A 54 -7.07 -10.56 -9.46
N GLU A 55 -5.81 -10.29 -9.80
CA GLU A 55 -4.69 -10.41 -8.86
C GLU A 55 -4.58 -9.14 -8.02
N ALA A 56 -4.22 -9.27 -6.75
CA ALA A 56 -4.18 -8.19 -5.77
C ALA A 56 -2.97 -8.34 -4.85
N SER A 57 -2.66 -7.29 -4.10
CA SER A 57 -1.61 -7.30 -3.07
C SER A 57 -2.22 -7.07 -1.69
N PHE A 58 -1.84 -7.87 -0.70
CA PHE A 58 -2.32 -7.75 0.68
C PHE A 58 -1.16 -7.34 1.59
N ALA A 59 -1.22 -6.13 2.16
CA ALA A 59 -0.29 -5.71 3.21
C ALA A 59 -0.77 -6.25 4.55
N VAL A 60 0.03 -7.07 5.21
CA VAL A 60 -0.40 -7.83 6.40
C VAL A 60 0.54 -7.59 7.57
N PRO A 61 0.07 -7.00 8.68
CA PRO A 61 0.85 -6.93 9.91
C PRO A 61 1.09 -8.33 10.47
N GLY A 62 2.30 -8.61 10.97
CA GLY A 62 2.64 -9.92 11.53
C GLY A 62 1.70 -10.40 12.66
N HIS A 63 1.21 -9.49 13.48
CA HIS A 63 0.21 -9.73 14.51
C HIS A 63 -1.12 -10.21 13.92
N THR A 64 -1.57 -9.60 12.81
CA THR A 64 -2.76 -10.06 12.08
C THR A 64 -2.52 -11.43 11.46
N ALA A 65 -1.34 -11.66 10.89
CA ALA A 65 -0.99 -12.97 10.34
C ALA A 65 -1.06 -14.08 11.40
N TYR A 66 -0.59 -13.82 12.62
CA TYR A 66 -0.69 -14.78 13.72
C TYR A 66 -2.12 -14.94 14.27
N ALA A 67 -2.94 -13.90 14.21
CA ALA A 67 -4.33 -13.99 14.63
C ALA A 67 -5.20 -14.76 13.61
N TYR A 68 -4.88 -14.65 12.32
CA TYR A 68 -5.63 -15.26 11.22
C TYR A 68 -4.76 -16.05 10.24
N PRO A 69 -3.99 -17.06 10.70
CA PRO A 69 -3.02 -17.75 9.86
C PRO A 69 -3.67 -18.39 8.64
N HIS A 70 -4.80 -19.06 8.81
CA HIS A 70 -5.54 -19.69 7.71
C HIS A 70 -6.08 -18.70 6.67
N LEU A 71 -6.37 -17.45 7.04
CA LEU A 71 -6.81 -16.45 6.06
C LEU A 71 -5.63 -15.94 5.24
N VAL A 72 -4.48 -15.73 5.86
CA VAL A 72 -3.25 -15.32 5.18
C VAL A 72 -2.73 -16.43 4.27
N GLU A 73 -2.75 -17.69 4.72
CA GLU A 73 -2.48 -18.86 3.88
C GLU A 73 -3.40 -18.91 2.66
N ARG A 74 -4.70 -18.66 2.84
CA ARG A 74 -5.67 -18.62 1.73
C ARG A 74 -5.43 -17.49 0.75
N ILE A 75 -5.04 -16.30 1.23
CA ILE A 75 -4.66 -15.17 0.38
C ILE A 75 -3.48 -15.57 -0.52
N ALA A 76 -2.42 -16.13 0.06
CA ALA A 76 -1.25 -16.58 -0.69
C ALA A 76 -1.59 -17.74 -1.65
N ALA A 77 -2.36 -18.73 -1.20
CA ALA A 77 -2.79 -19.87 -2.01
C ALA A 77 -3.70 -19.48 -3.18
N ALA A 78 -4.42 -18.37 -3.08
CA ALA A 78 -5.20 -17.79 -4.18
C ALA A 78 -4.34 -17.04 -5.22
N GLY A 79 -3.02 -16.95 -5.00
CA GLY A 79 -2.08 -16.30 -5.92
C GLY A 79 -1.98 -14.78 -5.73
N HIS A 80 -2.50 -14.23 -4.64
CA HIS A 80 -2.32 -12.82 -4.31
C HIS A 80 -0.95 -12.58 -3.64
N GLU A 81 -0.39 -11.40 -3.85
CA GLU A 81 0.87 -11.00 -3.25
C GLU A 81 0.68 -10.70 -1.75
N LEU A 82 1.66 -11.09 -0.92
CA LEU A 82 1.76 -10.63 0.47
C LEU A 82 2.84 -9.55 0.58
N VAL A 83 2.47 -8.44 1.21
CA VAL A 83 3.28 -7.24 1.45
C VAL A 83 3.49 -7.11 2.96
N HIS A 84 4.69 -6.72 3.37
CA HIS A 84 4.99 -6.49 4.79
C HIS A 84 4.31 -5.21 5.27
N HIS A 85 3.70 -5.26 6.46
CA HIS A 85 2.98 -4.12 7.04
C HIS A 85 3.22 -3.98 8.56
N GLY A 86 4.49 -4.11 8.96
CA GLY A 86 4.90 -4.06 10.35
C GLY A 86 4.49 -5.30 11.16
N TRP A 87 4.44 -5.16 12.48
CA TRP A 87 4.01 -6.22 13.38
C TRP A 87 2.56 -6.04 13.83
N VAL A 88 2.25 -5.03 14.65
CA VAL A 88 0.91 -4.70 15.18
C VAL A 88 0.41 -3.35 14.67
N HIS A 89 0.82 -2.95 13.47
CA HIS A 89 0.42 -1.68 12.84
C HIS A 89 0.84 -0.45 13.68
N GLU A 90 2.06 -0.47 14.18
CA GLU A 90 2.74 0.64 14.86
C GLU A 90 3.39 1.60 13.86
N ASN A 91 3.37 2.90 14.15
CA ASN A 91 4.02 3.90 13.31
C ASN A 91 5.56 3.80 13.43
N PRO A 92 6.31 3.52 12.37
CA PRO A 92 7.77 3.41 12.41
C PRO A 92 8.48 4.67 12.92
N ALA A 93 7.95 5.86 12.63
CA ALA A 93 8.50 7.14 13.09
C ALA A 93 8.46 7.30 14.62
N SER A 94 7.78 6.41 15.34
CA SER A 94 7.73 6.41 16.81
C SER A 94 8.81 5.55 17.49
N PHE A 95 9.66 4.87 16.72
CA PHE A 95 10.73 4.02 17.26
C PHE A 95 12.10 4.68 17.20
N ASP A 96 12.99 4.17 18.06
CA ASP A 96 14.41 4.25 17.81
C ASP A 96 14.80 3.28 16.66
N PRO A 97 15.96 3.49 16.00
CA PRO A 97 16.38 2.65 14.88
C PRO A 97 16.36 1.14 15.18
N ASP A 98 16.84 0.75 16.37
CA ASP A 98 16.85 -0.66 16.78
C ASP A 98 15.43 -1.21 17.01
N GLY A 99 14.48 -0.37 17.42
CA GLY A 99 13.07 -0.71 17.59
C GLY A 99 12.39 -0.98 16.27
N GLU A 100 12.60 -0.13 15.28
CA GLU A 100 12.05 -0.32 13.94
C GLU A 100 12.58 -1.61 13.30
N LEU A 101 13.89 -1.86 13.40
CA LEU A 101 14.49 -3.11 12.90
C LEU A 101 13.83 -4.35 13.53
N ARG A 102 13.65 -4.36 14.85
CA ARG A 102 12.98 -5.48 15.55
C ARG A 102 11.55 -5.70 15.05
N VAL A 103 10.81 -4.63 14.77
CA VAL A 103 9.44 -4.71 14.25
C VAL A 103 9.43 -5.24 12.82
N LEU A 104 10.34 -4.77 11.97
CA LEU A 104 10.53 -5.23 10.60
C LEU A 104 10.82 -6.73 10.57
N GLU A 105 11.84 -7.18 11.31
CA GLU A 105 12.23 -8.59 11.37
C GLU A 105 11.10 -9.49 11.90
N ARG A 106 10.39 -9.02 12.94
CA ARG A 106 9.28 -9.78 13.52
C ARG A 106 8.10 -9.94 12.55
N GLY A 107 7.80 -8.90 11.76
CA GLY A 107 6.79 -9.00 10.70
C GLY A 107 7.21 -9.96 9.58
N LEU A 108 8.49 -9.95 9.19
CA LEU A 108 9.05 -10.89 8.21
C LEU A 108 8.94 -12.35 8.70
N GLU A 109 9.37 -12.61 9.94
CA GLU A 109 9.26 -13.95 10.57
C GLU A 109 7.80 -14.41 10.59
N ALA A 110 6.87 -13.51 10.88
CA ALA A 110 5.46 -13.87 10.96
C ALA A 110 4.88 -14.35 9.62
N LEU A 111 5.17 -13.63 8.54
CA LEU A 111 4.68 -13.97 7.20
C LEU A 111 5.38 -15.21 6.64
N GLU A 112 6.69 -15.37 6.90
CA GLU A 112 7.42 -16.58 6.54
C GLU A 112 6.86 -17.81 7.27
N ARG A 113 6.59 -17.68 8.58
CA ARG A 113 6.05 -18.78 9.38
C ARG A 113 4.63 -19.18 8.97
N VAL A 114 3.77 -18.21 8.66
CA VAL A 114 2.35 -18.46 8.37
C VAL A 114 2.14 -18.91 6.93
N ALA A 115 2.79 -18.26 5.97
CA ALA A 115 2.51 -18.49 4.55
C ALA A 115 3.71 -19.02 3.75
N GLY A 116 4.88 -19.17 4.37
CA GLY A 116 6.12 -19.53 3.66
C GLY A 116 6.59 -18.42 2.71
N VAL A 117 6.11 -17.19 2.90
CA VAL A 117 6.41 -16.05 2.03
C VAL A 117 7.32 -15.08 2.76
N ARG A 118 8.43 -14.73 2.12
CA ARG A 118 9.23 -13.55 2.47
C ARG A 118 8.83 -12.40 1.52
N PRO A 119 8.07 -11.39 1.99
CA PRO A 119 7.61 -10.30 1.14
C PRO A 119 8.75 -9.54 0.47
N ARG A 120 8.48 -9.04 -0.74
CA ARG A 120 9.37 -8.13 -1.48
C ARG A 120 8.88 -6.68 -1.45
N GLY A 121 7.63 -6.49 -1.09
CA GLY A 121 7.03 -5.18 -0.86
C GLY A 121 6.90 -4.86 0.61
N TYR A 122 7.02 -3.58 0.93
CA TYR A 122 6.69 -3.01 2.23
C TYR A 122 5.62 -1.93 2.04
N ARG A 123 4.76 -1.77 3.03
CA ARG A 123 3.92 -0.59 3.21
C ARG A 123 3.97 -0.24 4.68
N SER A 124 4.20 1.02 5.00
CA SER A 124 4.30 1.47 6.36
C SER A 124 2.92 1.62 7.01
N PRO A 125 2.72 1.14 8.25
CA PRO A 125 1.53 1.46 9.02
C PRO A 125 1.30 2.97 9.10
N ALA A 126 0.08 3.41 8.76
CA ALA A 126 -0.31 4.82 8.68
C ALA A 126 0.52 5.69 7.68
N TRP A 127 1.26 5.07 6.76
CA TRP A 127 2.06 5.73 5.72
C TRP A 127 3.14 6.70 6.23
N ASP A 128 3.61 6.51 7.45
CA ASP A 128 4.74 7.28 8.00
C ASP A 128 6.02 6.47 7.96
N LEU A 129 7.13 7.09 7.58
CA LEU A 129 8.46 6.50 7.64
C LEU A 129 9.30 7.19 8.73
N SER A 130 10.24 6.44 9.31
CA SER A 130 11.33 7.02 10.09
C SER A 130 12.46 7.47 9.16
N GLU A 131 13.43 8.22 9.70
CA GLU A 131 14.66 8.59 8.98
C GLU A 131 15.48 7.36 8.52
N ARG A 132 15.27 6.18 9.13
CA ARG A 132 16.00 4.94 8.85
C ARG A 132 15.24 3.96 7.96
N SER A 133 13.93 4.14 7.76
CA SER A 133 13.10 3.14 7.07
C SER A 133 13.65 2.76 5.70
N VAL A 134 13.98 3.74 4.86
CA VAL A 134 14.48 3.47 3.49
C VAL A 134 15.76 2.63 3.51
N GLU A 135 16.69 2.93 4.41
CA GLU A 135 17.94 2.17 4.54
C GLU A 135 17.67 0.74 5.00
N LEU A 136 16.84 0.57 6.04
CA LEU A 136 16.47 -0.75 6.56
C LEU A 136 15.81 -1.61 5.47
N LEU A 137 14.91 -1.04 4.68
CA LEU A 137 14.23 -1.76 3.60
C LEU A 137 15.21 -2.20 2.50
N VAL A 138 16.18 -1.35 2.13
CA VAL A 138 17.24 -1.71 1.19
C VAL A 138 18.13 -2.83 1.76
N GLU A 139 18.56 -2.72 3.01
CA GLU A 139 19.39 -3.72 3.69
C GLU A 139 18.71 -5.10 3.77
N HIS A 140 17.39 -5.13 3.89
CA HIS A 140 16.59 -6.37 3.97
C HIS A 140 16.16 -6.91 2.60
N GLY A 141 16.55 -6.24 1.51
CA GLY A 141 16.32 -6.69 0.14
C GLY A 141 14.89 -6.46 -0.35
N PHE A 142 14.16 -5.49 0.22
CA PHE A 142 12.88 -5.08 -0.34
C PHE A 142 13.06 -4.46 -1.73
N HIS A 143 12.11 -4.74 -2.61
CA HIS A 143 12.09 -4.24 -3.98
C HIS A 143 11.33 -2.93 -4.10
N TYR A 144 10.31 -2.73 -3.27
CA TYR A 144 9.52 -1.53 -3.26
C TYR A 144 8.93 -1.20 -1.88
N ASP A 145 8.69 0.08 -1.67
CA ASP A 145 7.80 0.65 -0.64
C ASP A 145 6.53 1.18 -1.32
N SER A 146 5.45 1.31 -0.57
CA SER A 146 4.20 1.93 -1.00
C SER A 146 3.61 2.74 0.13
N SER A 147 4.33 3.80 0.52
CA SER A 147 4.01 4.65 1.68
C SER A 147 4.21 6.14 1.40
N CYS A 148 5.01 6.50 0.39
CA CYS A 148 5.36 7.87 0.08
C CYS A 148 4.47 8.45 -1.03
N MET A 149 4.29 9.77 -1.03
CA MET A 149 3.31 10.48 -1.88
C MET A 149 3.95 11.45 -2.88
N GLY A 150 5.21 11.23 -3.26
CA GLY A 150 5.97 12.09 -4.17
C GLY A 150 5.50 12.09 -5.63
N HIS A 151 4.55 11.22 -5.98
CA HIS A 151 3.91 11.17 -7.29
C HIS A 151 2.49 10.61 -7.11
N ASP A 152 1.59 10.83 -8.07
CA ASP A 152 0.23 10.29 -8.11
C ASP A 152 0.13 8.90 -8.81
N PHE A 153 0.63 8.76 -10.05
CA PHE A 153 0.41 7.54 -10.87
C PHE A 153 1.68 6.91 -11.49
N ARG A 154 2.88 7.34 -11.07
CA ARG A 154 4.16 6.81 -11.56
C ARG A 154 5.07 6.42 -10.39
N PRO A 155 5.74 5.26 -10.46
CA PRO A 155 6.80 4.94 -9.53
C PRO A 155 8.02 5.84 -9.73
N TYR A 156 8.82 5.92 -8.68
CA TYR A 156 10.13 6.57 -8.66
C TYR A 156 11.06 5.83 -7.70
N TYR A 157 12.37 6.07 -7.78
CA TYR A 157 13.29 5.51 -6.80
C TYR A 157 13.36 6.40 -5.54
N LEU A 158 13.21 5.81 -4.37
CA LEU A 158 13.30 6.51 -3.08
C LEU A 158 14.72 6.99 -2.80
N ARG A 159 14.81 8.10 -2.07
CA ARG A 159 16.08 8.61 -1.53
C ARG A 159 16.20 8.29 -0.05
N SER A 160 17.43 8.15 0.41
CA SER A 160 17.81 8.07 1.82
C SER A 160 18.71 9.25 2.17
N GLY A 161 18.51 9.83 3.36
CA GLY A 161 19.33 10.95 3.85
C GLY A 161 18.91 12.32 3.34
N ASP A 162 17.65 12.49 2.89
CA ASP A 162 17.08 13.81 2.70
C ASP A 162 17.11 14.58 4.05
N THR A 163 17.46 15.87 4.04
CA THR A 163 17.47 16.70 5.26
C THR A 163 16.76 18.02 5.03
N TRP A 164 16.06 18.51 6.06
CA TRP A 164 15.33 19.77 6.01
C TRP A 164 15.28 20.41 7.40
N THR A 165 15.36 21.74 7.41
CA THR A 165 15.08 22.55 8.60
C THR A 165 14.19 23.72 8.18
N VAL A 166 13.72 24.52 9.15
CA VAL A 166 12.95 25.74 8.84
C VAL A 166 13.85 26.83 8.24
N ASP A 167 15.14 26.82 8.59
CA ASP A 167 16.07 27.89 8.30
C ASP A 167 16.97 27.59 7.09
N ASP A 168 17.14 26.32 6.72
CA ASP A 168 17.99 25.87 5.63
C ASP A 168 17.19 25.30 4.44
N PRO A 169 17.69 25.38 3.20
CA PRO A 169 17.10 24.70 2.06
C PRO A 169 16.99 23.19 2.28
N PHE A 170 16.00 22.59 1.63
CA PHE A 170 15.91 21.13 1.54
C PHE A 170 17.14 20.56 0.82
N ARG A 171 17.82 19.61 1.45
CA ARG A 171 18.94 18.90 0.83
C ARG A 171 18.52 17.49 0.48
N PHE A 172 18.65 17.18 -0.80
CA PHE A 172 18.40 15.84 -1.32
C PHE A 172 19.50 14.89 -0.84
N GLY A 173 19.08 13.71 -0.41
CA GLY A 173 19.92 12.58 -0.08
C GLY A 173 20.27 11.76 -1.32
N VAL A 174 20.61 10.50 -1.10
CA VAL A 174 21.08 9.59 -2.16
C VAL A 174 19.92 8.74 -2.67
N THR A 175 19.68 8.76 -3.99
CA THR A 175 18.74 7.84 -4.64
C THR A 175 19.17 6.39 -4.46
N THR A 176 18.26 5.57 -3.96
CA THR A 176 18.46 4.15 -3.65
C THR A 176 17.87 3.25 -4.74
N SER A 177 18.02 1.93 -4.61
CA SER A 177 17.38 0.96 -5.49
C SER A 177 15.93 0.62 -5.12
N LEU A 178 15.40 1.18 -4.02
CA LEU A 178 14.04 0.92 -3.55
C LEU A 178 13.06 1.73 -4.40
N VAL A 179 12.08 1.05 -5.00
CA VAL A 179 11.04 1.71 -5.80
C VAL A 179 9.92 2.17 -4.88
N GLU A 180 9.46 3.40 -5.02
CA GLU A 180 8.18 3.83 -4.45
C GLU A 180 7.04 3.50 -5.40
N MET A 181 6.02 2.82 -4.88
CA MET A 181 4.70 2.66 -5.49
C MET A 181 3.75 3.63 -4.80
N PRO A 182 3.60 4.86 -5.32
CA PRO A 182 3.09 5.95 -4.51
C PRO A 182 1.66 5.76 -4.06
N VAL A 183 1.41 6.12 -2.81
CA VAL A 183 0.07 6.16 -2.23
C VAL A 183 -0.47 7.60 -2.21
N THR A 184 -1.76 7.73 -1.97
CA THR A 184 -2.42 9.01 -1.75
C THR A 184 -3.64 8.83 -0.86
N TRP A 185 -3.88 9.77 0.06
CA TRP A 185 -5.08 9.78 0.90
C TRP A 185 -6.38 9.88 0.09
N MET A 186 -6.29 10.29 -1.18
CA MET A 186 -7.45 10.37 -2.07
C MET A 186 -7.93 8.99 -2.53
N LEU A 187 -7.06 7.97 -2.51
CA LEU A 187 -7.33 6.60 -2.97
C LEU A 187 -7.26 5.57 -1.83
N ASP A 188 -7.68 6.00 -0.63
CA ASP A 188 -7.78 5.20 0.59
C ASP A 188 -9.23 5.15 1.09
N ASP A 189 -9.74 3.96 1.41
CA ASP A 189 -11.08 3.78 1.96
C ASP A 189 -11.19 4.12 3.46
N PHE A 190 -10.11 4.03 4.24
CA PHE A 190 -10.18 4.11 5.70
C PHE A 190 -10.58 5.51 6.19
N PRO A 191 -9.91 6.62 5.80
CA PRO A 191 -10.29 7.96 6.24
C PRO A 191 -11.76 8.34 5.93
N PRO A 192 -12.28 8.13 4.70
CA PRO A 192 -13.66 8.52 4.39
C PRO A 192 -14.72 7.55 4.95
N ALA A 193 -14.41 6.27 5.15
CA ALA A 193 -15.39 5.27 5.56
C ALA A 193 -15.41 4.98 7.07
N GLU A 194 -14.26 4.88 7.73
CA GLU A 194 -14.19 4.47 9.13
C GLU A 194 -14.42 5.64 10.09
N PHE A 195 -15.45 5.53 10.93
CA PHE A 195 -15.65 6.47 12.03
C PHE A 195 -14.65 6.19 13.16
N VAL A 196 -13.80 7.15 13.49
CA VAL A 196 -12.90 7.08 14.64
C VAL A 196 -13.02 8.39 15.41
N LEU A 197 -13.61 8.32 16.60
CA LEU A 197 -13.89 9.51 17.41
C LEU A 197 -12.60 10.31 17.66
N GLY A 198 -12.62 11.59 17.29
CA GLY A 198 -11.48 12.50 17.44
C GLY A 198 -10.41 12.41 16.35
N MET A 199 -10.62 11.55 15.33
CA MET A 199 -9.67 11.36 14.23
C MET A 199 -10.39 11.43 12.88
N ASN A 200 -11.34 10.52 12.62
CA ASN A 200 -12.07 10.44 11.35
C ASN A 200 -13.57 10.61 11.59
N THR A 201 -14.17 11.59 10.90
CA THR A 201 -15.64 11.69 10.82
C THR A 201 -16.24 10.43 10.17
N GLY A 202 -15.56 9.88 9.16
CA GLY A 202 -15.94 8.64 8.48
C GLY A 202 -17.36 8.65 7.90
N LEU A 203 -17.88 7.46 7.63
CA LEU A 203 -19.27 7.20 7.22
C LEU A 203 -19.73 7.96 5.96
N GLN A 204 -18.80 8.43 5.12
CA GLN A 204 -19.15 9.11 3.87
C GLN A 204 -19.98 8.20 2.95
N ALA A 205 -20.82 8.84 2.14
CA ALA A 205 -21.64 8.13 1.16
C ALA A 205 -20.73 7.45 0.12
N PRO A 206 -20.92 6.15 -0.18
CA PRO A 206 -20.12 5.46 -1.19
C PRO A 206 -20.16 6.12 -2.58
N SER A 207 -21.25 6.82 -2.92
CA SER A 207 -21.35 7.54 -4.20
C SER A 207 -20.32 8.66 -4.34
N LEU A 208 -19.98 9.35 -3.24
CA LEU A 208 -18.99 10.43 -3.25
C LEU A 208 -17.57 9.87 -3.44
N ILE A 209 -17.26 8.78 -2.72
CA ILE A 209 -15.98 8.09 -2.86
C ILE A 209 -15.83 7.55 -4.29
N GLU A 210 -16.87 6.91 -4.81
CA GLU A 210 -16.90 6.37 -6.18
C GLU A 210 -16.73 7.45 -7.25
N GLU A 211 -17.37 8.61 -7.10
CA GLU A 211 -17.22 9.74 -8.03
C GLU A 211 -15.77 10.21 -8.09
N ASN A 212 -15.14 10.44 -6.93
CA ASN A 212 -13.75 10.90 -6.85
C ASN A 212 -12.78 9.87 -7.45
N TRP A 213 -12.90 8.60 -7.05
CA TRP A 213 -12.00 7.56 -7.53
C TRP A 213 -12.13 7.31 -9.03
N ARG A 214 -13.33 7.40 -9.59
CA ARG A 214 -13.52 7.35 -11.05
C ARG A 214 -12.85 8.53 -11.75
N ALA A 215 -12.94 9.74 -11.19
CA ALA A 215 -12.29 10.91 -11.77
C ALA A 215 -10.75 10.77 -11.79
N ASP A 216 -10.16 10.30 -10.69
CA ASP A 216 -8.72 10.02 -10.63
C ASP A 216 -8.31 8.90 -11.59
N PHE A 217 -9.13 7.85 -11.70
CA PHE A 217 -8.91 6.77 -12.65
C PHE A 217 -8.98 7.26 -14.11
N ASP A 218 -9.98 8.08 -14.46
CA ASP A 218 -10.15 8.62 -15.81
C ASP A 218 -8.94 9.47 -16.22
N TYR A 219 -8.39 10.26 -15.29
CA TYR A 219 -7.15 11.00 -15.50
C TYR A 219 -5.95 10.06 -15.70
N ALA A 220 -5.76 9.07 -14.80
CA ALA A 220 -4.67 8.10 -14.92
C ALA A 220 -4.73 7.33 -16.25
N TRP A 221 -5.92 6.85 -16.63
CA TRP A 221 -6.12 6.12 -17.88
C TRP A 221 -5.90 7.00 -19.12
N ARG A 222 -6.36 8.26 -19.10
CA ARG A 222 -6.20 9.18 -20.24
C ARG A 222 -4.77 9.69 -20.38
N ASP A 223 -4.17 10.15 -19.30
CA ASP A 223 -2.96 10.98 -19.32
C ASP A 223 -1.69 10.26 -18.82
N GLN A 224 -1.83 9.09 -18.19
CA GLN A 224 -0.69 8.35 -17.62
C GLN A 224 -0.51 6.96 -18.28
N PRO A 225 -0.32 6.87 -19.61
CA PRO A 225 -0.12 5.59 -20.28
C PRO A 225 1.14 4.87 -19.77
N GLY A 226 1.02 3.59 -19.43
CA GLY A 226 2.02 2.77 -18.75
C GLY A 226 2.17 3.08 -17.27
N GLY A 227 1.25 3.85 -16.67
CA GLY A 227 1.26 4.21 -15.26
C GLY A 227 0.60 3.14 -14.39
N VAL A 228 0.45 3.47 -13.11
CA VAL A 228 -0.21 2.62 -12.12
C VAL A 228 -1.27 3.40 -11.37
N TYR A 229 -2.43 2.79 -11.19
CA TYR A 229 -3.52 3.27 -10.34
C TYR A 229 -3.63 2.32 -9.15
N ILE A 230 -3.31 2.82 -7.95
CA ILE A 230 -3.23 2.02 -6.73
C ILE A 230 -4.40 2.40 -5.82
N LEU A 231 -5.31 1.44 -5.58
CA LEU A 231 -6.32 1.59 -4.53
C LEU A 231 -5.80 0.95 -3.25
N THR A 232 -5.83 1.69 -2.15
CA THR A 232 -5.57 1.17 -0.80
C THR A 232 -6.90 0.96 -0.10
N LEU A 233 -7.20 -0.30 0.18
CA LEU A 233 -8.48 -0.71 0.75
C LEU A 233 -8.22 -1.49 2.03
N HIS A 234 -9.16 -1.50 2.95
CA HIS A 234 -9.00 -2.27 4.19
C HIS A 234 -10.10 -3.31 4.28
N PRO A 235 -9.82 -4.61 4.45
CA PRO A 235 -10.86 -5.64 4.52
C PRO A 235 -11.95 -5.32 5.56
N GLN A 236 -11.57 -4.84 6.74
CA GLN A 236 -12.51 -4.46 7.80
C GLN A 236 -13.47 -3.31 7.41
N THR A 237 -13.12 -2.55 6.37
CA THR A 237 -13.77 -1.33 5.90
C THR A 237 -14.51 -1.56 4.57
N ILE A 238 -13.78 -1.82 3.47
CA ILE A 238 -14.35 -1.93 2.12
C ILE A 238 -15.34 -3.10 2.00
N ALA A 239 -15.18 -4.18 2.77
CA ALA A 239 -16.05 -5.36 2.70
C ALA A 239 -17.37 -5.22 3.48
N ARG A 240 -17.66 -4.01 4.01
CA ARG A 240 -18.94 -3.66 4.63
C ARG A 240 -19.97 -3.38 3.53
N GLY A 241 -21.22 -3.79 3.75
CA GLY A 241 -22.26 -3.89 2.71
C GLY A 241 -22.26 -2.80 1.63
N ARG A 242 -22.46 -1.53 2.00
CA ARG A 242 -22.57 -0.44 1.01
C ARG A 242 -21.26 -0.10 0.30
N TYR A 243 -20.12 -0.32 0.95
CA TYR A 243 -18.79 -0.09 0.38
C TYR A 243 -18.35 -1.26 -0.50
N PHE A 244 -18.78 -2.49 -0.17
CA PHE A 244 -18.53 -3.66 -1.00
C PHE A 244 -19.24 -3.56 -2.36
N LEU A 245 -20.51 -3.12 -2.36
CA LEU A 245 -21.24 -2.85 -3.59
C LEU A 245 -20.59 -1.73 -4.43
N MET A 246 -19.93 -0.76 -3.78
CA MET A 246 -19.18 0.29 -4.46
C MET A 246 -17.93 -0.27 -5.11
N LEU A 247 -17.18 -1.11 -4.40
CA LEU A 247 -16.01 -1.80 -4.95
C LEU A 247 -16.38 -2.63 -6.18
N GLU A 248 -17.48 -3.40 -6.14
CA GLU A 248 -17.98 -4.13 -7.31
C GLU A 248 -18.14 -3.23 -8.54
N ARG A 249 -18.83 -2.09 -8.38
CA ARG A 249 -19.06 -1.14 -9.47
C ARG A 249 -17.78 -0.49 -9.99
N LEU A 250 -16.82 -0.19 -9.10
CA LEU A 250 -15.54 0.39 -9.47
C LEU A 250 -14.69 -0.60 -10.26
N LEU A 251 -14.58 -1.85 -9.80
CA LEU A 251 -13.83 -2.88 -10.52
C LEU A 251 -14.42 -3.15 -11.90
N ASP A 252 -15.76 -3.20 -12.01
CA ASP A 252 -16.45 -3.36 -13.29
C ASP A 252 -16.25 -2.15 -14.21
N TYR A 253 -16.21 -0.93 -13.64
CA TYR A 253 -15.92 0.28 -14.39
C TYR A 253 -14.49 0.26 -14.95
N PHE A 254 -13.48 -0.03 -14.11
CA PHE A 254 -12.09 -0.08 -14.56
C PHE A 254 -11.89 -1.15 -15.64
N ALA A 255 -12.47 -2.33 -15.45
CA ALA A 255 -12.41 -3.43 -16.42
C ALA A 255 -13.06 -3.09 -17.77
N GLY A 256 -13.99 -2.13 -17.80
CA GLY A 256 -14.64 -1.64 -19.02
C GLY A 256 -13.78 -0.75 -19.91
N HIS A 257 -12.56 -0.39 -19.48
CA HIS A 257 -11.67 0.49 -20.24
C HIS A 257 -10.57 -0.28 -20.98
N ASP A 258 -10.34 0.09 -22.23
CA ASP A 258 -9.35 -0.56 -23.08
C ASP A 258 -7.92 -0.43 -22.50
N GLY A 259 -7.19 -1.55 -22.50
CA GLY A 259 -5.80 -1.60 -22.07
C GLY A 259 -5.59 -1.58 -20.56
N VAL A 260 -6.64 -1.66 -19.74
CA VAL A 260 -6.51 -1.84 -18.29
C VAL A 260 -6.08 -3.27 -17.97
N VAL A 261 -5.10 -3.41 -17.09
CA VAL A 261 -4.63 -4.69 -16.57
C VAL A 261 -4.68 -4.66 -15.05
N PHE A 262 -5.32 -5.66 -14.44
CA PHE A 262 -5.22 -5.89 -13.00
C PHE A 262 -4.02 -6.78 -12.70
N GLU A 263 -3.15 -6.34 -11.81
CA GLU A 263 -1.97 -7.10 -11.38
C GLU A 263 -1.55 -6.68 -9.95
N SER A 264 -0.75 -7.51 -9.30
CA SER A 264 -0.13 -7.15 -8.02
C SER A 264 0.93 -6.05 -8.20
N MET A 265 1.19 -5.30 -7.12
CA MET A 265 2.23 -4.27 -7.09
C MET A 265 3.60 -4.87 -7.43
N GLY A 266 3.95 -6.02 -6.87
CA GLY A 266 5.22 -6.68 -7.15
C GLY A 266 5.43 -7.01 -8.63
N ARG A 267 4.41 -7.53 -9.33
CA ARG A 267 4.51 -7.81 -10.78
C ARG A 267 4.70 -6.55 -11.60
N TYR A 268 3.99 -5.48 -11.25
CA TYR A 268 4.17 -4.19 -11.91
C TYR A 268 5.58 -3.62 -11.66
N VAL A 269 6.07 -3.66 -10.42
CA VAL A 269 7.42 -3.20 -10.05
C VAL A 269 8.51 -3.96 -10.81
N GLU A 270 8.40 -5.28 -10.93
CA GLU A 270 9.36 -6.09 -11.68
C GLU A 270 9.49 -5.62 -13.14
N ARG A 271 8.35 -5.41 -13.82
CA ARG A 271 8.35 -4.87 -15.19
C ARG A 271 8.86 -3.43 -15.23
N TRP A 272 8.46 -2.58 -14.29
CA TRP A 272 8.87 -1.18 -14.25
C TRP A 272 10.38 -1.04 -14.05
N ARG A 273 10.99 -1.80 -13.13
CA ARG A 273 12.45 -1.79 -12.90
C ARG A 273 13.23 -2.27 -14.11
N ALA A 274 12.73 -3.27 -14.82
CA ALA A 274 13.36 -3.74 -16.05
C ALA A 274 13.38 -2.67 -17.15
N ALA A 275 12.31 -1.86 -17.24
CA ALA A 275 12.21 -0.74 -18.17
C ALA A 275 12.93 0.53 -17.70
N ASN A 276 13.15 0.68 -16.39
CA ASN A 276 13.76 1.85 -15.75
C ASN A 276 14.97 1.46 -14.88
N PRO A 277 16.10 1.00 -15.47
CA PRO A 277 17.31 0.74 -14.69
C PRO A 277 17.73 1.99 -13.91
N LEU A 278 18.13 1.82 -12.65
CA LEU A 278 18.37 2.91 -11.69
C LEU A 278 19.20 4.07 -12.26
N GLU A 279 20.37 3.80 -12.84
CA GLU A 279 21.25 4.85 -13.36
C GLU A 279 20.65 5.58 -14.59
N ALA A 280 19.94 4.85 -15.46
CA ALA A 280 19.24 5.47 -16.59
C ALA A 280 18.06 6.33 -16.11
N TRP A 281 17.35 5.86 -15.08
CA TRP A 281 16.25 6.61 -14.47
C TRP A 281 16.75 7.89 -13.79
N LYS A 282 17.85 7.82 -13.03
CA LYS A 282 18.45 9.00 -12.38
C LYS A 282 18.81 10.08 -13.41
N ALA A 283 19.52 9.69 -14.47
CA ALA A 283 19.90 10.60 -15.55
C ALA A 283 18.70 11.23 -16.29
N ALA A 284 17.57 10.50 -16.37
CA ALA A 284 16.35 11.00 -16.98
C ALA A 284 15.49 11.88 -16.04
N ASN A 285 15.75 11.87 -14.74
CA ASN A 285 14.93 12.54 -13.72
C ASN A 285 15.79 13.37 -12.74
N PRO A 286 16.62 14.32 -13.23
CA PRO A 286 17.57 15.06 -12.39
C PRO A 286 16.89 15.81 -11.24
N ASP A 287 15.70 16.38 -11.47
CA ASP A 287 14.93 17.09 -10.43
C ASP A 287 14.41 16.15 -9.32
N LEU A 288 14.09 14.90 -9.64
CA LEU A 288 13.71 13.89 -8.64
C LEU A 288 14.93 13.34 -7.88
N THR A 289 16.14 13.57 -8.36
CA THR A 289 17.37 13.16 -7.68
C THR A 289 18.04 14.31 -6.92
N GLY A 290 17.57 15.55 -7.11
CA GLY A 290 18.20 16.74 -6.53
C GLY A 290 19.44 17.22 -7.26
N GLU A 291 19.74 16.71 -8.47
CA GLU A 291 20.95 17.06 -9.23
C GLU A 291 21.02 18.57 -9.56
N HIS A 292 19.87 19.23 -9.70
CA HIS A 292 19.77 20.66 -9.94
C HIS A 292 19.59 21.51 -8.67
N ALA A 293 19.63 20.90 -7.48
CA ALA A 293 19.50 21.64 -6.23
C ALA A 293 20.71 22.57 -6.02
N ILE A 294 20.47 23.74 -5.44
CA ILE A 294 21.51 24.70 -5.09
C ILE A 294 21.95 24.43 -3.65
N GLU A 295 23.26 24.34 -3.41
CA GLU A 295 23.87 24.18 -2.08
C GLU A 295 23.76 25.42 -1.19
#